data_AF-A0A7S1V5V5-F1
#
_entry.id   AF-A0A7S1V5V5-F1
#
_cell.length_a   1.000
_cell.length_b   1.000
_cell.length_c   1.000
_cell.angle_alpha   90.00
_cell.angle_beta   90.00
_cell.angle_gamma   90.00
#
_symmetry.space_group_name_H-M   'P 1'
#
loop_
_entity.id
_entity.type
_entity.pdbx_description
1 polymer ?
#
loop_
_entity_poly.entity_id
_entity_poly.type
_entity_poly.pdbx_seq_one_letter_code
_entity_poly.pdbx_strand_id
1 'polypeptide(L)'
;PHYILPKEFPDVANRVLMCNSIGKSASATGWRLGWCLHPPALTDTYRGIHDQMVVMSPHPMQVAALTYLQLSSEYFQVELRNRYKSRIDRLVDTLKRIGFEVAAPEGAYYVFAKYTPVPQLRQVMDENEERTTMDVAMYMLKEVGVACVPGDNFYGKDVEEGSHYLRFAACRSDVEAACAKLDEKLLQT
;
A
#
# COMPACT_ATOMS: atom_id res chain seq x y z
N PRO A 1 -2.01 -9.34 17.88
CA PRO A 1 -0.72 -8.96 18.52
C PRO A 1 0.08 -7.96 17.66
N HIS A 2 0.46 -6.82 18.22
CA HIS A 2 1.48 -5.96 17.60
C HIS A 2 2.85 -6.58 17.88
N TYR A 3 3.50 -7.14 16.86
CA TYR A 3 4.85 -7.68 17.00
C TYR A 3 5.84 -6.53 17.09
N ILE A 4 6.59 -6.48 18.19
CA ILE A 4 7.69 -5.54 18.36
C ILE A 4 8.96 -6.34 18.06
N LEU A 5 9.50 -6.22 16.86
CA LEU A 5 10.66 -7.01 16.38
C LEU A 5 11.82 -7.06 17.39
N PRO A 6 12.25 -5.95 18.04
CA PRO A 6 13.29 -6.01 19.08
C PRO A 6 12.95 -6.92 20.28
N LYS A 7 11.67 -7.10 20.60
CA LYS A 7 11.21 -7.97 21.68
C LYS A 7 11.21 -9.44 21.26
N GLU A 8 10.77 -9.73 20.03
CA GLU A 8 10.67 -11.09 19.50
C GLU A 8 12.03 -11.64 19.05
N PHE A 9 12.94 -10.76 18.63
CA PHE A 9 14.30 -11.10 18.16
C PHE A 9 15.36 -10.23 18.85
N PRO A 10 15.70 -10.52 20.12
CA PRO A 10 16.64 -9.73 20.91
C PRO A 10 18.03 -9.61 20.28
N ASP A 11 18.50 -10.67 19.61
CA ASP A 11 19.86 -10.74 19.03
C ASP A 11 20.10 -9.71 17.93
N VAL A 12 19.02 -9.23 17.27
CA VAL A 12 19.10 -8.20 16.22
C VAL A 12 18.61 -6.83 16.69
N ALA A 13 18.11 -6.71 17.92
CA ALA A 13 17.51 -5.47 18.43
C ALA A 13 18.44 -4.25 18.30
N ASN A 14 19.75 -4.44 18.51
CA ASN A 14 20.77 -3.39 18.40
C ASN A 14 21.07 -2.95 16.94
N ARG A 15 20.43 -3.58 15.95
CA ARG A 15 20.63 -3.34 14.51
C ARG A 15 19.33 -2.97 13.78
N VAL A 16 18.23 -2.81 14.51
CA VAL A 16 16.90 -2.57 13.93
C VAL A 16 16.40 -1.18 14.27
N LEU A 17 16.05 -0.42 13.22
CA LEU A 17 15.23 0.78 13.32
C LEU A 17 13.79 0.40 12.94
N MET A 18 12.84 0.59 13.84
CA MET A 18 11.42 0.32 13.59
C MET A 18 10.66 1.62 13.44
N CYS A 19 10.24 1.94 12.21
CA CYS A 19 9.42 3.10 11.89
C CYS A 19 7.94 2.75 11.83
N ASN A 20 7.07 3.61 12.35
CA ASN A 20 5.61 3.46 12.25
C ASN A 20 4.93 4.81 11.99
N SER A 21 3.69 4.78 11.49
CA SER A 21 2.93 5.96 11.08
C SER A 21 1.48 5.91 11.57
N ILE A 22 1.06 6.96 12.28
CA ILE A 22 -0.35 7.21 12.60
C ILE A 22 -1.15 7.38 11.32
N GLY A 23 -0.60 8.07 10.33
CA GLY A 23 -1.34 8.41 9.12
C GLY A 23 -1.85 7.20 8.34
N LYS A 24 -1.16 6.06 8.44
CA LYS A 24 -1.61 4.79 7.85
C LYS A 24 -2.58 4.05 8.76
N SER A 25 -2.23 3.91 10.03
CA SER A 25 -3.03 3.14 10.99
C SER A 25 -4.40 3.79 11.24
N ALA A 26 -4.44 5.11 11.44
CA ALA A 26 -5.64 5.87 11.78
C ALA A 26 -6.36 6.48 10.56
N SER A 27 -5.99 6.08 9.32
CA SER A 27 -6.51 6.72 8.09
C SER A 27 -6.35 8.25 8.04
N ALA A 28 -5.30 8.77 8.69
CA ALA A 28 -5.05 10.18 8.90
C ALA A 28 -3.79 10.65 8.16
N THR A 29 -3.67 10.33 6.86
CA THR A 29 -2.42 10.52 6.08
C THR A 29 -1.88 11.96 6.09
N GLY A 30 -2.77 12.94 6.25
CA GLY A 30 -2.44 14.36 6.39
C GLY A 30 -1.85 14.79 7.73
N TRP A 31 -1.89 13.94 8.78
CA TRP A 31 -1.39 14.32 10.11
C TRP A 31 0.13 14.33 10.21
N ARG A 32 0.82 13.71 9.25
CA ARG A 32 2.29 13.66 9.14
C ARG A 32 2.98 13.24 10.44
N LEU A 33 2.34 12.35 11.21
CA LEU A 33 2.83 11.87 12.50
C LEU A 33 3.23 10.40 12.42
N GLY A 34 4.37 10.08 13.01
CA GLY A 34 4.92 8.75 13.14
C GLY A 34 5.95 8.72 14.27
N TRP A 35 6.56 7.56 14.48
CA TRP A 35 7.64 7.39 15.45
C TRP A 35 8.64 6.36 14.94
N CYS A 36 9.84 6.41 15.51
CA CYS A 36 10.89 5.43 15.28
C CYS A 36 11.35 4.88 16.62
N LEU A 37 11.41 3.55 16.75
CA LEU A 37 12.15 2.88 17.80
C LEU A 37 13.54 2.57 17.28
N HIS A 38 14.58 2.92 18.03
CA HIS A 38 15.97 2.77 17.63
C HIS A 38 16.83 2.21 18.79
N PRO A 39 18.00 1.64 18.49
CA PRO A 39 18.98 1.26 19.50
C PRO A 39 19.37 2.46 20.38
N PRO A 40 19.59 2.28 21.69
CA PRO A 40 19.97 3.37 22.59
C PRO A 40 21.21 4.15 22.12
N ALA A 41 22.17 3.46 21.50
CA ALA A 41 23.39 4.06 20.98
C ALA A 41 23.17 5.10 19.86
N LEU A 42 21.99 5.12 19.23
CA LEU A 42 21.65 6.08 18.16
C LEU A 42 20.83 7.28 18.66
N THR A 43 20.56 7.39 19.96
CA THR A 43 19.67 8.42 20.53
C THR A 43 20.11 9.84 20.17
N ASP A 44 21.37 10.18 20.40
CA ASP A 44 21.86 11.54 20.18
C ASP A 44 21.86 11.91 18.70
N THR A 45 22.24 10.96 17.83
CA THR A 45 22.20 11.15 16.37
C THR A 45 20.76 11.36 15.89
N TYR A 46 19.82 10.52 16.32
CA TYR A 46 18.43 10.62 15.89
C TYR A 46 17.77 11.92 16.36
N ARG A 47 17.98 12.29 17.63
CA ARG A 47 17.45 13.53 18.20
C ARG A 47 18.06 14.76 17.56
N GLY A 48 19.38 14.76 17.30
CA GLY A 48 20.06 15.85 16.61
C GLY A 48 19.50 16.06 15.19
N ILE A 49 19.32 14.98 14.43
CA ILE A 49 18.72 15.06 13.08
C ILE A 49 17.28 15.58 13.14
N HIS A 50 16.45 15.05 14.05
CA HIS A 50 15.06 15.50 14.21
C HIS A 50 14.98 16.99 14.59
N ASP A 51 15.84 17.44 15.51
CA ASP A 51 15.91 18.83 15.94
C ASP A 51 16.24 19.77 14.78
N GLN A 52 17.23 19.40 13.95
CA GLN A 52 17.63 20.20 12.79
C GLN A 52 16.62 20.20 11.64
N MET A 53 15.84 19.13 11.46
CA MET A 53 14.87 19.04 10.36
C MET A 53 13.52 19.68 10.69
N VAL A 54 12.98 19.40 11.87
CA VAL A 54 11.59 19.76 12.21
C VAL A 54 11.41 20.31 13.62
N VAL A 55 12.43 20.26 14.47
CA VAL A 55 12.43 20.65 15.90
C VAL A 55 11.46 19.80 16.73
N MET A 56 10.15 19.89 16.46
CA MET A 56 9.08 19.19 17.17
C MET A 56 8.00 18.67 16.22
N SER A 57 7.39 17.55 16.60
CA SER A 57 6.17 17.05 15.94
C SER A 57 4.94 17.84 16.39
N PRO A 58 3.87 17.95 15.56
CA PRO A 58 2.67 18.73 15.91
C PRO A 58 2.00 18.25 17.20
N HIS A 59 2.03 19.07 18.26
CA HIS A 59 1.56 18.67 19.59
C HIS A 59 0.10 18.17 19.64
N PRO A 60 -0.89 18.84 19.01
CA PRO A 60 -2.28 18.34 19.02
C PRO A 60 -2.41 16.94 18.42
N MET A 61 -1.62 16.63 17.39
CA MET A 61 -1.63 15.31 16.74
C MET A 61 -0.99 14.25 17.63
N GLN A 62 0.02 14.60 18.42
CA GLN A 62 0.60 13.70 19.42
C GLN A 62 -0.42 13.32 20.50
N VAL A 63 -1.21 14.29 20.98
CA VAL A 63 -2.28 14.04 21.95
C VAL A 63 -3.36 13.13 21.36
N ALA A 64 -3.81 13.41 20.13
CA ALA A 64 -4.83 12.58 19.48
C ALA A 64 -4.31 11.17 19.13
N ALA A 65 -3.03 11.04 18.77
CA ALA A 65 -2.39 9.75 18.55
C ALA A 65 -2.35 8.90 19.82
N LEU A 66 -2.15 9.50 21.00
CA LEU A 66 -2.20 8.77 22.26
C LEU A 66 -3.58 8.14 22.48
N THR A 67 -4.65 8.88 22.24
CA THR A 67 -6.03 8.36 22.31
C THR A 67 -6.23 7.21 21.32
N TYR A 68 -5.76 7.35 20.09
CA TYR A 68 -5.85 6.29 19.08
C TYR A 68 -5.11 5.00 19.51
N LEU A 69 -3.91 5.13 20.07
CA LEU A 69 -3.10 3.99 20.52
C LEU A 69 -3.68 3.28 21.75
N GLN A 70 -4.60 3.92 22.47
CA GLN A 70 -5.30 3.36 23.62
C GLN A 70 -6.64 2.69 23.26
N LEU A 71 -7.02 2.67 21.98
CA LEU A 71 -8.20 1.93 21.53
C LEU A 71 -8.06 0.43 21.84
N SER A 72 -9.20 -0.25 21.97
CA SER A 72 -9.24 -1.67 22.34
C SER A 72 -8.55 -2.53 21.29
N SER A 73 -8.01 -3.67 21.72
CA SER A 73 -7.45 -4.66 20.79
C SER A 73 -8.48 -5.17 19.77
N GLU A 74 -9.77 -5.17 20.13
CA GLU A 74 -10.89 -5.51 19.27
C GLU A 74 -10.99 -4.58 18.06
N TYR A 75 -10.87 -3.27 18.27
CA TYR A 75 -10.86 -2.28 17.18
C TYR A 75 -9.79 -2.63 16.13
N PHE A 76 -8.57 -2.94 16.57
CA PHE A 76 -7.45 -3.24 15.67
C PHE A 76 -7.54 -4.63 15.02
N GLN A 77 -7.83 -5.66 15.82
CA GLN A 77 -7.75 -7.06 15.37
C GLN A 77 -8.99 -7.51 14.61
N VAL A 78 -10.15 -6.89 14.87
CA VAL A 78 -11.44 -7.27 14.29
C VAL A 78 -11.94 -6.16 13.37
N GLU A 79 -12.30 -4.99 13.89
CA GLU A 79 -13.01 -3.97 13.10
C GLU A 79 -12.17 -3.45 11.93
N LEU A 80 -10.96 -2.96 12.24
CA LEU A 80 -10.05 -2.38 11.24
C LEU A 80 -9.60 -3.45 10.23
N ARG A 81 -9.27 -4.64 10.71
CA ARG A 81 -8.87 -5.78 9.87
C ARG A 81 -9.99 -6.16 8.90
N ASN A 82 -11.21 -6.39 9.39
CA ASN A 82 -12.34 -6.82 8.57
C ASN A 82 -12.73 -5.75 7.54
N ARG A 83 -12.65 -4.48 7.93
CA ARG A 83 -12.93 -3.35 7.04
C ARG A 83 -12.02 -3.32 5.81
N TYR A 84 -10.71 -3.53 5.99
CA TYR A 84 -9.79 -3.57 4.84
C TYR A 84 -9.81 -4.93 4.14
N LYS A 85 -9.91 -6.03 4.88
CA LYS A 85 -9.93 -7.38 4.31
C LYS A 85 -11.08 -7.56 3.32
N SER A 86 -12.30 -7.16 3.69
CA SER A 86 -13.46 -7.24 2.78
C SER A 86 -13.24 -6.51 1.46
N ARG A 87 -12.62 -5.32 1.50
CA ARG A 87 -12.30 -4.52 0.30
C ARG A 87 -11.20 -5.16 -0.55
N ILE A 88 -10.15 -5.68 0.09
CA ILE A 88 -9.07 -6.38 -0.59
C ILE A 88 -9.59 -7.64 -1.27
N ASP A 89 -10.33 -8.47 -0.53
CA ASP A 89 -10.91 -9.72 -1.04
C ASP A 89 -11.79 -9.42 -2.27
N ARG A 90 -12.68 -8.43 -2.17
CA ARG A 90 -13.53 -7.98 -3.28
C ARG A 90 -12.72 -7.60 -4.53
N LEU A 91 -11.66 -6.81 -4.36
CA LEU A 91 -10.82 -6.37 -5.46
C LEU A 91 -10.02 -7.54 -6.07
N VAL A 92 -9.44 -8.39 -5.23
CA VAL A 92 -8.69 -9.58 -5.65
C VAL A 92 -9.57 -10.53 -6.46
N ASP A 93 -10.77 -10.81 -5.98
CA ASP A 93 -11.73 -11.69 -6.67
C ASP A 93 -12.12 -11.13 -8.04
N THR A 94 -12.33 -9.80 -8.12
CA THR A 94 -12.63 -9.12 -9.39
C THR A 94 -11.48 -9.23 -10.38
N LEU A 95 -10.26 -8.89 -9.94
CA LEU A 95 -9.08 -8.94 -10.79
C LEU A 95 -8.79 -10.37 -11.28
N LYS A 96 -8.88 -11.37 -10.40
CA LYS A 96 -8.70 -12.78 -10.78
C LYS A 96 -9.72 -13.24 -11.82
N ARG A 97 -10.99 -12.86 -11.64
CA ARG A 97 -12.07 -13.22 -12.58
C ARG A 97 -11.86 -12.61 -13.97
N ILE A 98 -11.29 -11.41 -14.05
CA ILE A 98 -10.93 -10.76 -15.33
C ILE A 98 -9.73 -11.43 -16.01
N GLY A 99 -8.90 -12.16 -15.24
CA GLY A 99 -7.72 -12.87 -15.75
C GLY A 99 -6.40 -12.27 -15.28
N PHE A 100 -6.39 -11.31 -14.35
CA PHE A 100 -5.14 -10.91 -13.71
C PHE A 100 -4.58 -12.07 -12.87
N GLU A 101 -3.27 -12.24 -12.88
CA GLU A 101 -2.58 -13.10 -11.92
C GLU A 101 -2.32 -12.27 -10.64
N VAL A 102 -2.89 -12.72 -9.50
CA VAL A 102 -2.90 -11.95 -8.24
C VAL A 102 -2.55 -12.83 -7.05
N ALA A 103 -1.47 -12.47 -6.35
CA ALA A 103 -1.19 -12.97 -5.01
C ALA A 103 -2.00 -12.15 -3.98
N ALA A 104 -2.87 -12.81 -3.22
CA ALA A 104 -3.68 -12.13 -2.21
C ALA A 104 -2.77 -11.60 -1.09
N PRO A 105 -2.80 -10.30 -0.78
CA PRO A 105 -1.89 -9.72 0.21
C PRO A 105 -2.30 -10.11 1.63
N GLU A 106 -1.32 -10.46 2.45
CA GLU A 106 -1.53 -10.78 3.88
C GLU A 106 -1.61 -9.53 4.77
N GLY A 107 -1.30 -8.35 4.21
CA GLY A 107 -1.29 -7.08 4.91
C GLY A 107 -1.28 -5.88 3.96
N ALA A 108 -1.27 -4.68 4.55
CA ALA A 108 -1.53 -3.43 3.85
C ALA A 108 -2.89 -3.42 3.12
N TYR A 109 -3.11 -2.41 2.29
CA TYR A 109 -4.33 -2.24 1.50
C TYR A 109 -4.02 -2.14 -0.01
N TYR A 110 -2.87 -2.67 -0.44
CA TYR A 110 -2.41 -2.64 -1.83
C TYR A 110 -2.50 -4.03 -2.45
N VAL A 111 -2.94 -4.10 -3.69
CA VAL A 111 -2.95 -5.33 -4.49
C VAL A 111 -2.01 -5.12 -5.67
N PHE A 112 -1.01 -6.00 -5.80
CA PHE A 112 -0.08 -6.03 -6.92
C PHE A 112 -0.54 -7.14 -7.87
N ALA A 113 -0.96 -6.76 -9.07
CA ALA A 113 -1.63 -7.65 -10.01
C ALA A 113 -0.91 -7.65 -11.34
N LYS A 114 -0.57 -8.82 -11.84
CA LYS A 114 0.07 -8.99 -13.14
C LYS A 114 -1.00 -8.97 -14.22
N TYR A 115 -0.88 -8.02 -15.13
CA TYR A 115 -1.90 -7.76 -16.15
C TYR A 115 -1.62 -8.44 -17.48
N THR A 116 -0.42 -8.99 -17.68
CA THR A 116 -0.02 -9.58 -18.97
C THR A 116 -0.92 -10.72 -19.47
N PRO A 117 -1.62 -11.51 -18.62
CA PRO A 117 -2.60 -12.48 -19.11
C PRO A 117 -3.94 -11.88 -19.56
N VAL A 118 -4.19 -10.58 -19.31
CA VAL A 118 -5.42 -9.88 -19.73
C VAL A 118 -5.22 -9.33 -21.16
N PRO A 119 -5.85 -9.92 -22.18
CA PRO A 119 -5.54 -9.61 -23.59
C PRO A 119 -5.70 -8.13 -23.95
N GLN A 120 -6.76 -7.48 -23.46
CA GLN A 120 -7.01 -6.06 -23.71
C GLN A 120 -5.88 -5.17 -23.20
N LEU A 121 -5.29 -5.51 -22.05
CA LEU A 121 -4.19 -4.74 -21.46
C LEU A 121 -2.84 -5.12 -22.08
N ARG A 122 -2.67 -6.38 -22.46
CA ARG A 122 -1.49 -6.84 -23.20
C ARG A 122 -1.38 -6.16 -24.56
N GLN A 123 -2.51 -6.02 -25.26
CA GLN A 123 -2.57 -5.35 -26.56
C GLN A 123 -2.05 -3.91 -26.50
N VAL A 124 -2.31 -3.17 -25.43
CA VAL A 124 -1.78 -1.79 -25.24
C VAL A 124 -0.25 -1.77 -25.30
N MET A 125 0.42 -2.82 -24.80
CA MET A 125 1.88 -2.95 -24.87
C MET A 125 2.36 -3.42 -26.24
N ASP A 126 1.58 -4.26 -26.92
CA ASP A 126 1.96 -4.82 -28.22
C ASP A 126 1.69 -3.85 -29.40
N GLU A 127 0.98 -2.73 -29.19
CA GLU A 127 0.73 -1.71 -30.21
C GLU A 127 2.01 -1.06 -30.77
N ASN A 128 3.04 -0.88 -29.93
CA ASN A 128 4.34 -0.32 -30.30
C ASN A 128 5.39 -0.68 -29.24
N GLU A 129 6.63 -0.94 -29.67
CA GLU A 129 7.79 -1.25 -28.82
C GLU A 129 8.15 -0.14 -27.82
N GLU A 130 7.73 1.11 -28.07
CA GLU A 130 7.96 2.24 -27.15
C GLU A 130 6.96 2.33 -25.98
N ARG A 131 5.93 1.47 -25.96
CA ARG A 131 4.91 1.48 -24.91
C ARG A 131 5.48 1.02 -23.58
N THR A 132 4.98 1.64 -22.52
CA THR A 132 5.42 1.42 -21.15
C THR A 132 4.25 1.02 -20.27
N THR A 133 4.53 0.51 -19.08
CA THR A 133 3.49 0.22 -18.07
C THR A 133 2.68 1.47 -17.68
N MET A 134 3.24 2.68 -17.89
CA MET A 134 2.49 3.93 -17.77
C MET A 134 1.35 4.02 -18.79
N ASP A 135 1.55 3.58 -20.04
CA ASP A 135 0.50 3.57 -21.06
C ASP A 135 -0.66 2.67 -20.66
N VAL A 136 -0.37 1.50 -20.08
CA VAL A 136 -1.39 0.60 -19.54
C VAL A 136 -2.14 1.26 -18.38
N ALA A 137 -1.44 1.92 -17.46
CA ALA A 137 -2.09 2.65 -16.37
C ALA A 137 -2.95 3.82 -16.88
N MET A 138 -2.53 4.49 -17.95
CA MET A 138 -3.30 5.56 -18.59
C MET A 138 -4.52 5.02 -19.35
N TYR A 139 -4.42 3.84 -19.96
CA TYR A 139 -5.56 3.12 -20.55
C TYR A 139 -6.58 2.76 -19.46
N MET A 140 -6.13 2.20 -18.34
CA MET A 140 -6.98 1.92 -17.18
C MET A 140 -7.69 3.17 -16.67
N LEU A 141 -7.00 4.32 -16.64
CA LEU A 141 -7.60 5.58 -16.21
C LEU A 141 -8.65 6.11 -17.21
N LYS A 142 -8.32 6.14 -18.51
CA LYS A 142 -9.15 6.79 -19.55
C LYS A 142 -10.30 5.92 -20.04
N GLU A 143 -10.01 4.66 -20.35
CA GLU A 143 -10.96 3.75 -20.99
C GLU A 143 -11.74 2.93 -19.97
N VAL A 144 -11.05 2.46 -18.91
CA VAL A 144 -11.67 1.67 -17.84
C VAL A 144 -12.25 2.58 -16.74
N GLY A 145 -11.70 3.77 -16.55
CA GLY A 145 -12.13 4.69 -15.49
C GLY A 145 -11.67 4.28 -14.09
N VAL A 146 -10.56 3.54 -13.99
CA VAL A 146 -9.95 3.05 -12.74
C VAL A 146 -8.47 3.43 -12.72
N ALA A 147 -8.09 4.26 -11.75
CA ALA A 147 -6.69 4.66 -11.57
C ALA A 147 -5.88 3.55 -10.88
N CYS A 148 -4.71 3.25 -11.42
CA CYS A 148 -3.72 2.35 -10.82
C CYS A 148 -2.32 2.96 -10.94
N VAL A 149 -1.32 2.30 -10.34
CA VAL A 149 0.08 2.74 -10.41
C VAL A 149 0.89 1.71 -11.20
N PRO A 150 1.72 2.13 -12.17
CA PRO A 150 2.64 1.26 -12.87
C PRO A 150 3.56 0.49 -11.91
N GLY A 151 3.74 -0.81 -12.14
CA GLY A 151 4.49 -1.70 -11.27
C GLY A 151 6.00 -1.45 -11.28
N ASP A 152 6.54 -1.02 -12.41
CA ASP A 152 7.95 -0.66 -12.64
C ASP A 152 8.42 0.49 -11.74
N ASN A 153 7.52 1.35 -11.26
CA ASN A 153 7.84 2.37 -10.24
C ASN A 153 8.34 1.77 -8.90
N PHE A 154 8.14 0.47 -8.66
CA PHE A 154 8.57 -0.24 -7.45
C PHE A 154 9.83 -1.09 -7.65
N TYR A 155 10.43 -1.01 -8.84
CA TYR A 155 11.60 -1.79 -9.22
C TYR A 155 12.80 -0.89 -9.53
N GLY A 156 14.00 -1.49 -9.54
CA GLY A 156 15.18 -0.83 -10.09
C GLY A 156 15.03 -0.62 -11.60
N LYS A 157 15.72 0.39 -12.15
CA LYS A 157 15.59 0.78 -13.57
C LYS A 157 15.87 -0.36 -14.56
N ASP A 158 16.74 -1.30 -14.17
CA ASP A 158 17.18 -2.40 -15.03
C ASP A 158 16.40 -3.70 -14.80
N VAL A 159 15.25 -3.65 -14.11
CA VAL A 159 14.44 -4.84 -13.80
C VAL A 159 13.12 -4.81 -14.56
N GLU A 160 13.07 -5.59 -15.64
CA GLU A 160 11.90 -5.68 -16.53
C GLU A 160 10.64 -6.25 -15.86
N GLU A 161 10.81 -7.09 -14.83
CA GLU A 161 9.69 -7.80 -14.19
C GLU A 161 8.59 -6.83 -13.70
N GLY A 162 8.98 -5.66 -13.18
CA GLY A 162 8.04 -4.65 -12.71
C GLY A 162 7.07 -4.17 -13.79
N SER A 163 7.47 -4.24 -15.07
CA SER A 163 6.66 -3.76 -16.19
C SER A 163 5.38 -4.57 -16.43
N HIS A 164 5.30 -5.77 -15.84
CA HIS A 164 4.16 -6.69 -16.00
C HIS A 164 3.05 -6.48 -14.97
N TYR A 165 3.24 -5.55 -14.02
CA TYR A 165 2.36 -5.39 -12.88
C TYR A 165 1.70 -4.01 -12.84
N LEU A 166 0.51 -3.96 -12.24
CA LEU A 166 -0.16 -2.75 -11.80
C LEU A 166 -0.43 -2.86 -10.29
N ARG A 167 -0.27 -1.75 -9.57
CA ARG A 167 -0.63 -1.64 -8.15
C ARG A 167 -1.96 -0.90 -7.99
N PHE A 168 -2.90 -1.55 -7.32
CA PHE A 168 -4.18 -0.98 -6.91
C PHE A 168 -4.21 -0.72 -5.41
N ALA A 169 -5.05 0.20 -4.95
CA ALA A 169 -5.24 0.49 -3.53
C ALA A 169 -6.71 0.33 -3.12
N ALA A 170 -6.99 -0.56 -2.17
CA ALA A 170 -8.32 -0.89 -1.65
C ALA A 170 -8.63 -0.16 -0.32
N CYS A 171 -8.07 1.04 -0.12
CA CYS A 171 -8.24 1.79 1.14
C CYS A 171 -9.47 2.70 1.18
N ARG A 172 -10.12 2.92 0.04
CA ARG A 172 -11.28 3.81 -0.11
C ARG A 172 -12.60 3.04 -0.09
N SER A 173 -13.71 3.75 0.05
CA SER A 173 -15.06 3.16 0.03
C SER A 173 -15.61 2.93 -1.39
N ASP A 174 -14.92 3.41 -2.41
CA ASP A 174 -15.29 3.32 -3.83
C ASP A 174 -14.81 2.02 -4.51
N VAL A 175 -14.31 1.05 -3.74
CA VAL A 175 -13.82 -0.24 -4.26
C VAL A 175 -14.90 -0.97 -5.06
N GLU A 176 -16.15 -0.95 -4.62
CA GLU A 176 -17.26 -1.56 -5.38
C GLU A 176 -17.48 -0.89 -6.73
N ALA A 177 -17.42 0.44 -6.78
CA ALA A 177 -17.56 1.18 -8.03
C ALA A 177 -16.39 0.90 -8.99
N ALA A 178 -15.17 0.78 -8.46
CA ALA A 178 -14.01 0.38 -9.24
C ALA A 178 -14.17 -1.06 -9.77
N CYS A 179 -14.63 -2.00 -8.94
CA CYS A 179 -14.84 -3.39 -9.35
C CYS A 179 -15.93 -3.51 -10.43
N ALA A 180 -17.01 -2.74 -10.33
CA ALA A 180 -18.07 -2.70 -11.35
C ALA A 180 -17.53 -2.23 -12.71
N LYS A 181 -16.70 -1.19 -12.74
CA LYS A 181 -16.05 -0.71 -13.98
C LYS A 181 -15.08 -1.72 -14.57
N LEU A 182 -14.29 -2.38 -13.71
CA LEU A 182 -13.37 -3.43 -14.12
C LEU A 182 -14.13 -4.57 -14.81
N ASP A 183 -15.24 -5.02 -14.21
CA ASP A 183 -16.10 -6.04 -14.79
C ASP A 183 -16.69 -5.58 -16.14
N GLU A 184 -17.29 -4.39 -16.18
CA GLU A 184 -17.94 -3.86 -17.38
C GLU A 184 -16.98 -3.76 -18.58
N LYS A 185 -15.72 -3.37 -18.34
CA LYS A 185 -14.78 -3.00 -19.41
C LYS A 185 -13.77 -4.07 -19.77
N LEU A 186 -13.43 -4.97 -18.84
CA LEU A 186 -12.36 -5.95 -19.04
C LEU A 186 -12.81 -7.40 -18.96
N LEU A 187 -13.97 -7.70 -18.36
CA LEU A 187 -14.46 -9.06 -18.29
C LEU A 187 -14.87 -9.54 -19.69
N GLN A 188 -14.21 -10.60 -20.15
CA GLN A 188 -14.55 -11.24 -21.42
C GLN A 188 -15.87 -12.01 -21.23
N THR A 189 -16.81 -11.82 -22.15
CA THR A 189 -18.06 -12.59 -22.20
C THR A 189 -17.84 -13.91 -22.93
#